data_AF-A0A9P9K4Q7-F1
#
_entry.id   AF-A0A9P9K4Q7-F1
#
_cell.length_a   1.000
_cell.length_b   1.000
_cell.length_c   1.000
_cell.angle_alpha   90.00
_cell.angle_beta   90.00
_cell.angle_gamma   90.00
#
_symmetry.space_group_name_H-M   'P 1'
#
loop_
_entity.id
_entity.type
_entity.pdbx_description
1 polymer ?
#
loop_
_entity_poly.entity_id
_entity_poly.type
_entity_poly.pdbx_seq_one_letter_code
_entity_poly.pdbx_strand_id
1 'polypeptide(L)'
;MGALLIILGVVACVGALPLSDSPPSSIPEEVPAGQAADIGLPLPTEFTLPNEDDEILIRKLEIRKKGKEILYRPSLIGKTSFFLSGPLGDQISQRDQSLWARDAAPVVQAASHEAAAALHDIQVHGGLQNLEDYKILYHGHWSGSVPGGIAKGQFSNFTSDLLFAMERLSTNSYILQRLRPHADELPFAVDSKIVQELTGSTLPSLHKAGRLFLADHSYQKDYVAQEGRYAAACQALFYLDDRSHQFLPLAIKTNVGSNLTYTPLDEPNDWLLAKVMFNANDLFHGQMYHLASTHAVAEIVHLAALRTMSSCHPVLALLERLMYQAYAIRPIGNKILFNPGGLIDQNFAFSNVAVRKFATDFYPTVAGPVRSNYFEANLRSRGLLNATHGPDLPHFPFYEDGARIIRVIRTFIKSFVKSTYKSDKVLAKDWELQAWVAEANGAAEVIDFPPAPLKRRKHLVDILTHMAWLTGVSHHVLNQGEPVTASGVLPLHPASLYAPIPNQKGVVDSLLPWLPNEQKSVDQISLLARFNRPQIVENNRTLRYMFNSENLLAGTGKAVAAANERFMEEMGHISQEISNRKFDDDGLSQGMPFIWTGMDPGVIPFYMSV
;
A
#
# COMPACT_ATOMS: atom_id res chain seq x y z
N MET A 1 62.55 -3.43 37.27
CA MET A 1 61.36 -2.58 37.55
C MET A 1 60.55 -2.50 36.27
N GLY A 2 59.39 -3.11 36.07
CA GLY A 2 58.60 -4.04 36.87
C GLY A 2 57.57 -4.72 35.94
N ALA A 3 57.36 -6.01 36.19
CA ALA A 3 56.23 -6.88 35.86
C ALA A 3 55.78 -7.12 34.39
N LEU A 4 56.22 -8.29 33.91
CA LEU A 4 55.51 -9.24 33.02
C LEU A 4 54.06 -9.50 33.51
N LEU A 5 53.10 -9.65 32.57
CA LEU A 5 52.04 -10.64 32.73
C LEU A 5 51.57 -11.18 31.37
N ILE A 6 51.82 -12.48 31.22
CA ILE A 6 51.35 -13.40 30.18
C ILE A 6 49.87 -13.72 30.46
N ILE A 7 49.01 -13.69 29.43
CA ILE A 7 47.77 -14.49 29.42
C ILE A 7 47.60 -15.16 28.05
N LEU A 8 47.68 -16.49 28.10
CA LEU A 8 47.25 -17.47 27.10
C LEU A 8 45.71 -17.53 26.98
N GLY A 9 45.25 -17.94 25.79
CA GLY A 9 43.97 -18.65 25.58
C GLY A 9 42.76 -17.71 25.46
N VAL A 10 41.91 -17.76 24.45
CA VAL A 10 41.14 -18.91 23.99
C VAL A 10 40.72 -18.67 22.54
N VAL A 11 41.05 -19.60 21.66
CA VAL A 11 40.36 -19.80 20.38
C VAL A 11 38.97 -20.31 20.73
N ALA A 12 37.96 -19.45 20.68
CA ALA A 12 36.58 -19.89 20.73
C ALA A 12 36.19 -20.26 19.30
N CYS A 13 36.14 -21.57 19.03
CA CYS A 13 35.46 -22.12 17.88
C CYS A 13 34.08 -21.47 17.78
N VAL A 14 33.81 -20.79 16.66
CA VAL A 14 32.46 -20.43 16.26
C VAL A 14 31.77 -21.76 15.91
N GLY A 15 31.19 -22.38 16.92
CA GLY A 15 30.27 -23.49 16.72
C GLY A 15 29.07 -22.94 15.97
N ALA A 16 28.82 -23.50 14.78
CA ALA A 16 27.57 -23.36 14.08
C ALA A 16 26.44 -23.64 15.07
N LEU A 17 25.61 -22.63 15.35
CA LEU A 17 24.33 -22.86 16.00
C LEU A 17 23.50 -23.69 15.01
N PRO A 18 22.96 -24.85 15.41
CA PRO A 18 22.09 -25.61 14.54
C PRO A 18 20.88 -24.73 14.21
N LEU A 19 20.58 -24.60 12.92
CA LEU A 19 19.29 -24.12 12.45
C LEU A 19 18.23 -24.98 13.15
N SER A 20 17.43 -24.34 14.00
CA SER A 20 16.31 -24.96 14.67
C SER A 20 15.32 -25.45 13.61
N ASP A 21 15.13 -26.77 13.50
CA ASP A 21 14.11 -27.45 12.66
C ASP A 21 12.66 -27.24 13.15
N SER A 22 12.40 -26.11 13.80
CA SER A 22 11.08 -25.71 14.28
C SER A 22 10.80 -24.29 13.76
N PRO A 23 9.72 -24.05 12.99
CA PRO A 23 9.28 -22.69 12.74
C PRO A 23 9.01 -22.03 14.10
N PRO A 24 9.25 -20.72 14.28
CA PRO A 24 8.85 -20.03 15.49
C PRO A 24 7.31 -20.05 15.55
N SER A 25 6.75 -21.09 16.18
CA SER A 25 5.32 -21.31 16.37
C SER A 25 4.78 -20.56 17.59
N SER A 26 5.43 -19.47 17.99
CA SER A 26 4.99 -18.64 19.11
C SER A 26 5.11 -17.17 18.76
N ILE A 27 3.98 -16.61 18.35
CA ILE A 27 3.66 -15.22 18.66
C ILE A 27 3.86 -15.09 20.18
N PRO A 28 4.59 -14.07 20.69
CA PRO A 28 4.67 -13.83 22.12
C PRO A 28 3.26 -13.79 22.70
N GLU A 29 3.09 -14.36 23.90
CA GLU A 29 1.84 -14.35 24.68
C GLU A 29 1.01 -13.10 24.41
N GLU A 30 -0.28 -13.33 24.17
CA GLU A 30 -1.35 -12.35 23.96
C GLU A 30 -0.97 -10.97 24.50
N VAL A 31 -0.88 -9.97 23.61
CA VAL A 31 -1.02 -8.59 24.08
C VAL A 31 -2.37 -8.56 24.81
N PRO A 32 -2.42 -8.37 26.14
CA PRO A 32 -3.65 -8.55 26.87
C PRO A 32 -4.68 -7.60 26.25
N ALA A 33 -5.85 -8.14 25.90
CA ALA A 33 -6.98 -7.36 25.44
C ALA A 33 -7.48 -6.51 26.62
N GLY A 34 -6.75 -5.43 26.95
CA GLY A 34 -7.22 -4.42 27.87
C GLY A 34 -8.52 -3.84 27.35
N GLN A 35 -9.45 -3.53 28.26
CA GLN A 35 -10.53 -2.58 27.95
C GLN A 35 -9.87 -1.36 27.32
N ALA A 36 -10.39 -0.89 26.17
CA ALA A 36 -9.92 0.34 25.57
C ALA A 36 -10.03 1.43 26.64
N ALA A 37 -8.88 1.94 27.10
CA ALA A 37 -8.85 2.92 28.17
C ALA A 37 -9.64 4.16 27.72
N ASP A 38 -10.52 4.65 28.60
CA ASP A 38 -11.09 5.99 28.44
C ASP A 38 -9.91 6.98 28.50
N ILE A 39 -9.57 7.57 27.35
CA ILE A 39 -8.44 8.49 27.20
C ILE A 39 -8.72 9.88 27.79
N GLY A 40 -9.88 10.07 28.45
CA GLY A 40 -10.23 11.29 29.16
C GLY A 40 -10.37 12.51 28.24
N LEU A 41 -10.51 12.28 26.93
CA LEU A 41 -10.96 13.29 25.97
C LEU A 41 -12.49 13.31 25.96
N PRO A 42 -13.11 14.50 25.86
CA PRO A 42 -14.56 14.57 25.73
C PRO A 42 -15.02 13.71 24.55
N LEU A 43 -16.12 12.96 24.75
CA LEU A 43 -16.90 12.35 23.68
C LEU A 43 -18.06 13.29 23.35
N PRO A 44 -17.85 14.28 22.48
CA PRO A 44 -18.89 15.25 22.18
C PRO A 44 -20.07 14.60 21.49
N THR A 45 -21.26 15.00 21.91
CA THR A 45 -22.54 14.64 21.27
C THR A 45 -22.97 15.66 20.21
N GLU A 46 -22.33 16.84 20.20
CA GLU A 46 -22.56 17.92 19.23
C GLU A 46 -21.21 18.50 18.76
N PHE A 47 -21.13 18.91 17.48
CA PHE A 47 -19.94 19.54 16.93
C PHE A 47 -20.20 20.99 16.54
N THR A 48 -19.30 21.88 16.96
CA THR A 48 -19.43 23.33 16.76
C THR A 48 -18.13 23.92 16.21
N LEU A 49 -18.27 24.95 15.38
CA LEU A 49 -17.15 25.80 15.01
C LEU A 49 -16.74 26.67 16.20
N PRO A 50 -15.45 27.03 16.33
CA PRO A 50 -15.01 27.82 17.48
C PRO A 50 -15.60 29.23 17.53
N ASN A 51 -16.19 29.70 16.43
CA ASN A 51 -16.86 31.00 16.34
C ASN A 51 -18.36 30.93 16.73
N GLU A 52 -18.88 29.73 16.94
CA GLU A 52 -20.28 29.43 17.26
C GLU A 52 -20.39 28.74 18.64
N ASP A 53 -19.28 28.67 19.40
CA ASP A 53 -19.16 27.94 20.66
C ASP A 53 -19.24 28.90 21.86
N ASP A 54 -20.29 28.75 22.66
CA ASP A 54 -20.52 29.53 23.88
C ASP A 54 -19.53 29.18 25.01
N GLU A 55 -18.89 28.00 24.95
CA GLU A 55 -17.91 27.50 25.92
C GLU A 55 -16.46 27.66 25.43
N ILE A 56 -16.16 28.75 24.70
CA ILE A 56 -14.86 29.02 24.06
C ILE A 56 -13.63 28.91 24.99
N LEU A 57 -13.79 29.15 26.30
CA LEU A 57 -12.70 29.01 27.27
C LEU A 57 -12.35 27.54 27.52
N ILE A 58 -13.34 26.67 27.66
CA ILE A 58 -13.15 25.23 27.84
C ILE A 58 -12.49 24.66 26.58
N ARG A 59 -13.00 25.04 25.41
CA ARG A 59 -12.45 24.70 24.10
C ARG A 59 -10.96 25.03 23.98
N LYS A 60 -10.57 26.26 24.34
CA LYS A 60 -9.16 26.69 24.32
C LYS A 60 -8.30 25.98 25.35
N LEU A 61 -8.83 25.67 26.53
CA LEU A 61 -8.10 24.91 27.56
C LEU A 61 -7.85 23.47 27.11
N GLU A 62 -8.83 22.83 26.49
CA GLU A 62 -8.71 21.49 25.89
C GLU A 62 -7.58 21.46 24.84
N ILE A 63 -7.61 22.40 23.88
CA ILE A 63 -6.57 22.47 22.83
C ILE A 63 -5.19 22.71 23.43
N ARG A 64 -5.06 23.60 24.43
CA ARG A 64 -3.78 23.82 25.13
C ARG A 64 -3.30 22.58 25.86
N LYS A 65 -4.19 21.79 26.46
CA LYS A 65 -3.86 20.50 27.08
C LYS A 65 -3.35 19.53 26.01
N LYS A 66 -4.09 19.35 24.91
CA LYS A 66 -3.66 18.50 23.78
C LYS A 66 -2.31 18.92 23.21
N GLY A 67 -2.07 20.22 23.00
CA GLY A 67 -0.79 20.73 22.53
C GLY A 67 0.40 20.46 23.47
N LYS A 68 0.16 20.23 24.77
CA LYS A 68 1.19 19.86 25.76
C LYS A 68 1.36 18.35 25.93
N GLU A 69 0.29 17.57 25.74
CA GLU A 69 0.26 16.14 26.05
C GLU A 69 0.32 15.23 24.81
N ILE A 70 0.06 15.78 23.62
CA ILE A 70 0.24 15.13 22.32
C ILE A 70 1.43 15.79 21.64
N LEU A 71 2.57 15.12 21.60
CA LEU A 71 3.85 15.63 21.12
C LEU A 71 4.26 14.94 19.81
N TYR A 72 5.24 15.53 19.13
CA TYR A 72 5.92 14.91 17.99
C TYR A 72 7.16 14.15 18.49
N ARG A 73 7.30 12.88 18.11
CA ARG A 73 8.55 12.11 18.24
C ARG A 73 9.07 11.73 16.86
N PRO A 74 10.38 11.43 16.71
CA PRO A 74 10.92 10.88 15.47
C PRO A 74 10.13 9.67 14.97
N SER A 75 10.10 9.49 13.64
CA SER A 75 9.49 8.36 12.95
C SER A 75 9.91 7.01 13.52
N LEU A 76 8.99 6.04 13.50
CA LEU A 76 9.23 4.66 13.98
C LEU A 76 9.90 3.75 12.96
N ILE A 77 9.63 3.94 11.68
CA ILE A 77 10.09 3.09 10.58
C ILE A 77 10.65 3.97 9.47
N GLY A 78 11.98 3.95 9.32
CA GLY A 78 12.73 4.91 8.49
C GLY A 78 12.57 6.35 8.97
N LYS A 79 13.12 7.31 8.22
CA LYS A 79 12.93 8.75 8.44
C LYS A 79 11.77 9.25 7.57
N THR A 80 10.54 8.93 7.99
CA THR A 80 9.30 9.43 7.36
C THR A 80 8.74 10.61 8.18
N SER A 81 7.42 10.65 8.42
CA SER A 81 6.82 11.66 9.29
C SER A 81 7.08 11.40 10.77
N PHE A 82 6.97 12.46 11.59
CA PHE A 82 6.86 12.30 13.04
C PHE A 82 5.74 11.33 13.41
N PHE A 83 5.94 10.60 14.51
CA PHE A 83 4.89 9.83 15.16
C PHE A 83 4.41 10.59 16.39
N LEU A 84 3.20 10.28 16.87
CA LEU A 84 2.67 10.89 18.08
C LEU A 84 3.35 10.36 19.34
N SER A 85 3.42 11.18 20.39
CA SER A 85 3.96 10.81 21.71
C SER A 85 3.40 11.69 22.83
N GLY A 86 3.93 11.56 24.04
CA GLY A 86 3.50 12.32 25.21
C GLY A 86 2.34 11.63 25.94
N PRO A 87 1.96 12.08 27.14
CA PRO A 87 1.02 11.35 27.98
C PRO A 87 -0.30 10.96 27.28
N LEU A 88 -0.90 11.92 26.56
CA LEU A 88 -2.15 11.67 25.83
C LEU A 88 -1.88 10.99 24.48
N GLY A 89 -0.76 11.31 23.83
CA GLY A 89 -0.38 10.61 22.60
C GLY A 89 -0.18 9.12 22.84
N ASP A 90 0.64 8.74 23.81
CA ASP A 90 0.93 7.34 24.11
C ASP A 90 -0.35 6.56 24.48
N GLN A 91 -1.32 7.20 25.14
CA GLN A 91 -2.66 6.63 25.39
C GLN A 91 -3.46 6.40 24.09
N ILE A 92 -3.44 7.36 23.14
CA ILE A 92 -4.08 7.19 21.82
C ILE A 92 -3.47 6.00 21.07
N SER A 93 -2.14 5.88 21.02
CA SER A 93 -1.48 4.75 20.36
C SER A 93 -1.79 3.42 21.07
N GLN A 94 -1.83 3.39 22.40
CA GLN A 94 -2.16 2.19 23.16
C GLN A 94 -3.62 1.75 22.91
N ARG A 95 -4.57 2.69 22.92
CA ARG A 95 -5.98 2.43 22.55
C ARG A 95 -6.08 1.80 21.17
N ASP A 96 -5.42 2.39 20.17
CA ASP A 96 -5.46 1.92 18.79
C ASP A 96 -4.85 0.51 18.68
N GLN A 97 -3.72 0.25 19.35
CA GLN A 97 -3.09 -1.09 19.39
C GLN A 97 -4.02 -2.14 20.04
N SER A 98 -4.71 -1.81 21.12
CA SER A 98 -5.66 -2.73 21.77
C SER A 98 -6.88 -3.03 20.89
N LEU A 99 -7.38 -2.03 20.16
CA LEU A 99 -8.47 -2.23 19.19
C LEU A 99 -8.01 -3.10 18.03
N TRP A 100 -6.84 -2.80 17.46
CA TRP A 100 -6.26 -3.56 16.36
C TRP A 100 -6.00 -5.03 16.74
N ALA A 101 -5.43 -5.28 17.93
CA ALA A 101 -5.11 -6.64 18.36
C ALA A 101 -6.36 -7.53 18.44
N ARG A 102 -7.47 -6.98 18.93
CA ARG A 102 -8.78 -7.64 18.97
C ARG A 102 -9.30 -7.97 17.57
N ASP A 103 -9.20 -7.01 16.66
CA ASP A 103 -9.74 -7.14 15.30
C ASP A 103 -8.84 -8.02 14.40
N ALA A 104 -7.54 -8.10 14.67
CA ALA A 104 -6.59 -8.92 13.92
C ALA A 104 -6.58 -10.39 14.36
N ALA A 105 -6.93 -10.69 15.62
CA ALA A 105 -6.82 -12.05 16.16
C ALA A 105 -7.54 -13.12 15.34
N PRO A 106 -8.80 -12.94 14.87
CA PRO A 106 -9.50 -13.98 14.11
C PRO A 106 -8.83 -14.32 12.78
N VAL A 107 -8.39 -13.32 12.02
CA VAL A 107 -7.71 -13.58 10.72
C VAL A 107 -6.32 -14.17 10.92
N VAL A 108 -5.61 -13.80 11.98
CA VAL A 108 -4.31 -14.42 12.31
C VAL A 108 -4.50 -15.89 12.66
N GLN A 109 -5.50 -16.24 13.47
CA GLN A 109 -5.79 -17.61 13.84
C GLN A 109 -6.21 -18.47 12.63
N ALA A 110 -7.06 -17.93 11.75
CA ALA A 110 -7.47 -18.58 10.52
C ALA A 110 -6.26 -18.84 9.61
N ALA A 111 -5.44 -17.81 9.35
CA ALA A 111 -4.31 -17.91 8.44
C ALA A 111 -3.25 -18.91 8.92
N SER A 112 -3.08 -19.05 10.24
CA SER A 112 -2.17 -20.07 10.81
C SER A 112 -2.71 -21.49 10.66
N HIS A 113 -4.01 -21.72 10.87
CA HIS A 113 -4.60 -23.05 10.66
C HIS A 113 -4.61 -23.46 9.19
N GLU A 114 -5.00 -22.53 8.31
CA GLU A 114 -5.08 -22.77 6.87
C GLU A 114 -3.70 -22.97 6.25
N ALA A 115 -2.66 -22.31 6.78
CA ALA A 115 -1.27 -22.55 6.38
C ALA A 115 -0.84 -23.99 6.65
N ALA A 116 -1.15 -24.54 7.83
CA ALA A 116 -0.82 -25.93 8.15
C ALA A 116 -1.54 -26.92 7.22
N ALA A 117 -2.81 -26.65 6.89
CA ALA A 117 -3.59 -27.46 5.95
C ALA A 117 -3.01 -27.41 4.52
N ALA A 118 -2.69 -26.22 4.02
CA ALA A 118 -2.10 -26.04 2.69
C ALA A 118 -0.72 -26.71 2.58
N LEU A 119 0.11 -26.61 3.63
CA LEU A 119 1.41 -27.28 3.68
C LEU A 119 1.28 -28.81 3.66
N HIS A 120 0.36 -29.34 4.45
CA HIS A 120 0.09 -30.78 4.46
C HIS A 120 -0.37 -31.25 3.07
N ASP A 121 -1.29 -30.52 2.45
CA ASP A 121 -1.88 -30.86 1.16
C ASP A 121 -0.82 -30.90 0.04
N ILE A 122 0.05 -29.89 -0.06
CA ILE A 122 1.13 -29.92 -1.06
C ILE A 122 2.13 -31.06 -0.81
N GLN A 123 2.41 -31.40 0.46
CA GLN A 123 3.33 -32.50 0.79
C GLN A 123 2.77 -33.86 0.40
N VAL A 124 1.47 -34.13 0.65
CA VAL A 124 0.85 -35.41 0.26
C VAL A 124 0.67 -35.55 -1.25
N HIS A 125 0.62 -34.44 -1.98
CA HIS A 125 0.61 -34.40 -3.44
C HIS A 125 2.00 -34.48 -4.08
N GLY A 126 3.07 -34.71 -3.30
CA GLY A 126 4.42 -34.93 -3.80
C GLY A 126 5.28 -33.66 -3.93
N GLY A 127 4.86 -32.55 -3.34
CA GLY A 127 5.62 -31.29 -3.36
C GLY A 127 5.49 -30.52 -4.68
N LEU A 128 6.32 -29.49 -4.82
CA LEU A 128 6.37 -28.63 -6.01
C LEU A 128 7.31 -29.24 -7.07
N GLN A 129 6.75 -29.94 -8.06
CA GLN A 129 7.49 -30.57 -9.16
C GLN A 129 7.49 -29.71 -10.43
N ASN A 130 6.49 -28.84 -10.59
CA ASN A 130 6.36 -27.89 -11.68
C ASN A 130 5.54 -26.65 -11.25
N LEU A 131 5.42 -25.65 -12.13
CA LEU A 131 4.74 -24.39 -11.80
C LEU A 131 3.23 -24.54 -11.55
N GLU A 132 2.57 -25.54 -12.15
CA GLU A 132 1.14 -25.78 -11.92
C GLU A 132 0.85 -26.31 -10.52
N ASP A 133 1.82 -26.93 -9.85
CA ASP A 133 1.62 -27.48 -8.51
C ASP A 133 1.39 -26.39 -7.45
N TYR A 134 1.78 -25.13 -7.73
CA TYR A 134 1.44 -23.98 -6.89
C TYR A 134 -0.07 -23.77 -6.73
N LYS A 135 -0.91 -24.28 -7.64
CA LYS A 135 -2.37 -24.21 -7.49
C LYS A 135 -2.87 -24.94 -6.26
N ILE A 136 -2.16 -26.00 -5.84
CA ILE A 136 -2.50 -26.80 -4.65
C ILE A 136 -2.44 -25.92 -3.40
N LEU A 137 -1.55 -24.93 -3.37
CA LEU A 137 -1.45 -23.99 -2.26
C LEU A 137 -2.65 -23.06 -2.15
N TYR A 138 -3.50 -22.93 -3.18
CA TYR A 138 -4.65 -22.02 -3.18
C TYR A 138 -5.99 -22.75 -3.23
N HIS A 139 -6.07 -23.84 -3.99
CA HIS A 139 -7.33 -24.52 -4.28
C HIS A 139 -7.90 -25.22 -3.03
N GLY A 140 -9.09 -24.78 -2.59
CA GLY A 140 -9.74 -25.33 -1.40
C GLY A 140 -9.19 -24.82 -0.06
N HIS A 141 -8.24 -23.88 -0.09
CA HIS A 141 -7.61 -23.30 1.10
C HIS A 141 -8.01 -21.84 1.30
N TRP A 142 -7.62 -21.26 2.45
CA TRP A 142 -7.74 -19.83 2.79
C TRP A 142 -9.15 -19.24 2.87
N SER A 143 -10.22 -20.04 2.88
CA SER A 143 -11.60 -19.55 2.94
C SER A 143 -11.95 -18.72 4.20
N GLY A 144 -11.27 -18.94 5.33
CA GLY A 144 -11.42 -18.17 6.57
C GLY A 144 -10.66 -16.85 6.56
N SER A 145 -9.47 -16.84 5.96
CA SER A 145 -8.60 -15.64 5.91
C SER A 145 -8.85 -14.77 4.68
N VAL A 146 -9.24 -15.39 3.56
CA VAL A 146 -9.47 -14.80 2.24
C VAL A 146 -10.74 -15.42 1.62
N PRO A 147 -11.94 -15.10 2.13
CA PRO A 147 -13.19 -15.75 1.70
C PRO A 147 -13.50 -15.59 0.20
N GLY A 148 -13.03 -14.51 -0.43
CA GLY A 148 -13.18 -14.28 -1.88
C GLY A 148 -12.21 -15.08 -2.75
N GLY A 149 -11.24 -15.77 -2.14
CA GLY A 149 -10.13 -16.42 -2.84
C GLY A 149 -9.18 -15.41 -3.51
N ILE A 150 -8.22 -15.94 -4.27
CA ILE A 150 -7.38 -15.12 -5.15
C ILE A 150 -8.18 -14.59 -6.35
N ALA A 151 -7.72 -13.51 -6.97
CA ALA A 151 -8.35 -12.94 -8.14
C ALA A 151 -8.41 -13.98 -9.27
N LYS A 152 -9.61 -14.18 -9.83
CA LYS A 152 -9.83 -15.14 -10.92
C LYS A 152 -8.97 -14.74 -12.12
N GLY A 153 -8.25 -15.68 -12.71
CA GLY A 153 -7.32 -15.42 -13.81
C GLY A 153 -5.87 -15.19 -13.39
N GLN A 154 -5.61 -14.76 -12.13
CA GLN A 154 -4.23 -14.51 -11.67
C GLN A 154 -3.37 -15.77 -11.76
N PHE A 155 -3.85 -16.89 -11.23
CA PHE A 155 -3.16 -18.16 -11.38
C PHE A 155 -3.30 -18.72 -12.81
N SER A 156 -4.50 -18.86 -13.36
CA SER A 156 -4.66 -19.57 -14.64
C SER A 156 -3.97 -18.92 -15.83
N ASN A 157 -3.68 -17.62 -15.76
CA ASN A 157 -3.09 -16.84 -16.85
C ASN A 157 -1.72 -16.24 -16.47
N PHE A 158 -1.02 -16.77 -15.45
CA PHE A 158 0.21 -16.17 -14.88
C PHE A 158 1.36 -16.00 -15.89
N THR A 159 1.36 -16.74 -17.00
CA THR A 159 2.36 -16.61 -18.07
C THR A 159 2.04 -15.48 -19.06
N SER A 160 0.84 -14.90 -19.01
CA SER A 160 0.40 -13.85 -19.93
C SER A 160 1.20 -12.55 -19.77
N ASP A 161 1.67 -12.01 -20.89
CA ASP A 161 2.35 -10.71 -20.94
C ASP A 161 1.38 -9.54 -20.72
N LEU A 162 0.15 -9.68 -21.20
CA LEU A 162 -0.90 -8.69 -20.96
C LEU A 162 -1.25 -8.64 -19.46
N LEU A 163 -1.29 -9.78 -18.77
CA LEU A 163 -1.49 -9.81 -17.31
C LEU A 163 -0.40 -8.98 -16.62
N PHE A 164 0.85 -9.34 -16.87
CA PHE A 164 2.02 -8.71 -16.25
C PHE A 164 2.08 -7.20 -16.50
N ALA A 165 1.77 -6.75 -17.72
CA ALA A 165 1.71 -5.32 -18.02
C ALA A 165 0.54 -4.64 -17.30
N MET A 166 -0.66 -5.21 -17.36
CA MET A 166 -1.86 -4.56 -16.80
C MET A 166 -1.86 -4.47 -15.27
N GLU A 167 -1.05 -5.26 -14.56
CA GLU A 167 -0.80 -5.08 -13.13
C GLU A 167 -0.23 -3.70 -12.79
N ARG A 168 0.54 -3.09 -13.70
CA ARG A 168 1.08 -1.73 -13.55
C ARG A 168 0.01 -0.63 -13.68
N LEU A 169 -1.18 -1.01 -14.11
CA LEU A 169 -2.37 -0.17 -14.29
C LEU A 169 -3.53 -0.61 -13.37
N SER A 170 -3.27 -1.56 -12.46
CA SER A 170 -4.22 -2.06 -11.47
C SER A 170 -3.53 -2.26 -10.11
N THR A 171 -3.00 -3.46 -9.86
CA THR A 171 -2.52 -3.98 -8.57
C THR A 171 -1.38 -3.19 -7.93
N ASN A 172 -0.51 -2.55 -8.72
CA ASN A 172 0.39 -1.51 -8.24
C ASN A 172 0.57 -0.43 -9.30
N SER A 173 -0.33 0.55 -9.22
CA SER A 173 -0.41 1.68 -10.16
C SER A 173 0.43 2.90 -9.75
N TYR A 174 1.36 2.76 -8.79
CA TYR A 174 2.10 3.91 -8.22
C TYR A 174 3.55 4.04 -8.70
N ILE A 175 4.07 3.10 -9.49
CA ILE A 175 5.44 3.15 -10.04
C ILE A 175 5.51 3.57 -11.51
N LEU A 176 4.50 3.21 -12.32
CA LEU A 176 4.56 3.40 -13.77
C LEU A 176 4.55 4.89 -14.14
N GLN A 177 5.37 5.28 -15.12
CA GLN A 177 5.38 6.61 -15.72
C GLN A 177 5.57 6.53 -17.24
N ARG A 178 4.95 7.46 -17.98
CA ARG A 178 5.17 7.60 -19.43
C ARG A 178 6.48 8.37 -19.68
N LEU A 179 7.30 7.88 -20.62
CA LEU A 179 8.50 8.60 -21.05
C LEU A 179 8.13 9.80 -21.92
N ARG A 180 8.57 10.99 -21.51
CA ARG A 180 8.33 12.24 -22.23
C ARG A 180 9.31 12.35 -23.42
N PRO A 181 8.83 12.51 -24.67
CA PRO A 181 9.65 12.51 -25.89
C PRO A 181 10.88 13.44 -25.90
N HIS A 182 10.86 14.53 -25.13
CA HIS A 182 11.90 15.57 -25.13
C HIS A 182 12.51 15.84 -23.76
N ALA A 183 12.02 15.20 -22.70
CA ALA A 183 12.46 15.46 -21.33
C ALA A 183 13.02 14.22 -20.64
N ASP A 184 12.70 13.02 -21.12
CA ASP A 184 13.23 11.77 -20.60
C ASP A 184 14.03 11.06 -21.69
N GLU A 185 15.17 10.49 -21.32
CA GLU A 185 15.95 9.61 -22.19
C GLU A 185 15.41 8.18 -22.14
N LEU A 186 15.77 7.36 -23.13
CA LEU A 186 15.52 5.92 -23.05
C LEU A 186 16.32 5.33 -21.88
N PRO A 187 15.70 4.55 -20.97
CA PRO A 187 16.36 4.09 -19.75
C PRO A 187 17.50 3.10 -20.03
N PHE A 188 17.41 2.35 -21.13
CA PHE A 188 18.43 1.43 -21.61
C PHE A 188 18.19 1.07 -23.09
N ALA A 189 19.22 0.56 -23.75
CA ALA A 189 19.14 0.08 -25.12
C ALA A 189 18.55 -1.34 -25.20
N VAL A 190 17.81 -1.62 -26.27
CA VAL A 190 17.34 -2.96 -26.67
C VAL A 190 17.71 -3.15 -28.15
N ASP A 191 18.06 -4.37 -28.56
CA ASP A 191 18.43 -4.65 -29.95
C ASP A 191 17.30 -4.20 -30.90
N SER A 192 17.65 -3.37 -31.89
CA SER A 192 16.67 -2.78 -32.79
C SER A 192 15.89 -3.80 -33.63
N LYS A 193 16.47 -4.96 -33.95
CA LYS A 193 15.78 -6.03 -34.67
C LYS A 193 14.74 -6.70 -33.79
N ILE A 194 15.08 -6.97 -32.52
CA ILE A 194 14.13 -7.49 -31.52
C ILE A 194 12.96 -6.51 -31.34
N VAL A 195 13.24 -5.21 -31.20
CA VAL A 195 12.18 -4.20 -31.07
C VAL A 195 11.30 -4.14 -32.31
N GLN A 196 11.90 -4.21 -33.51
CA GLN A 196 11.16 -4.22 -34.77
C GLN A 196 10.27 -5.45 -34.91
N GLU A 197 10.74 -6.62 -34.49
CA GLU A 197 9.98 -7.86 -34.51
C GLU A 197 8.81 -7.84 -33.51
N LEU A 198 9.06 -7.41 -32.27
CA LEU A 198 8.03 -7.31 -31.23
C LEU A 198 6.97 -6.26 -31.54
N THR A 199 7.40 -5.07 -31.99
CA THR A 199 6.54 -3.87 -32.00
C THR A 199 6.13 -3.41 -33.40
N GLY A 200 6.77 -3.93 -34.46
CA GLY A 200 6.64 -3.36 -35.81
C GLY A 200 7.24 -1.95 -35.96
N SER A 201 7.93 -1.44 -34.94
CA SER A 201 8.48 -0.08 -34.86
C SER A 201 9.88 -0.08 -34.23
N THR A 202 10.41 1.10 -33.93
CA THR A 202 11.70 1.27 -33.25
C THR A 202 11.52 2.01 -31.92
N LEU A 203 12.45 1.84 -30.97
CA LEU A 203 12.41 2.56 -29.70
C LEU A 203 12.36 4.09 -29.88
N PRO A 204 13.17 4.73 -30.75
CA PRO A 204 13.07 6.16 -30.99
C PRO A 204 11.70 6.59 -31.53
N SER A 205 11.08 5.80 -32.42
CA SER A 205 9.75 6.11 -32.96
C SER A 205 8.67 5.99 -31.88
N LEU A 206 8.69 4.92 -31.08
CA LEU A 206 7.75 4.73 -29.96
C LEU A 206 7.92 5.82 -28.90
N HIS A 207 9.16 6.17 -28.55
CA HIS A 207 9.48 7.24 -27.61
C HIS A 207 9.00 8.59 -28.11
N LYS A 208 9.29 8.93 -29.37
CA LYS A 208 8.83 10.18 -30.00
C LYS A 208 7.30 10.29 -30.04
N ALA A 209 6.62 9.17 -30.22
CA ALA A 209 5.16 9.09 -30.18
C ALA A 209 4.57 9.07 -28.75
N GLY A 210 5.42 9.09 -27.71
CA GLY A 210 4.97 9.03 -26.32
C GLY A 210 4.34 7.70 -25.93
N ARG A 211 4.74 6.60 -26.59
CA ARG A 211 4.15 5.27 -26.40
C ARG A 211 4.94 4.38 -25.47
N LEU A 212 6.06 4.85 -24.93
CA LEU A 212 6.88 4.09 -23.99
C LEU A 212 6.58 4.49 -22.54
N PHE A 213 6.60 3.49 -21.67
CA PHE A 213 6.38 3.66 -20.24
C PHE A 213 7.44 2.87 -19.47
N LEU A 214 7.82 3.39 -18.31
CA LEU A 214 8.87 2.84 -17.47
C LEU A 214 8.32 2.57 -16.06
N ALA A 215 8.61 1.40 -15.52
CA ALA A 215 8.60 1.12 -14.10
C ALA A 215 10.05 0.86 -13.64
N ASP A 216 10.57 1.69 -12.74
CA ASP A 216 11.99 1.73 -12.38
C ASP A 216 12.23 1.32 -10.92
N HIS A 217 12.68 0.08 -10.72
CA HIS A 217 13.11 -0.44 -9.43
C HIS A 217 14.63 -0.48 -9.28
N SER A 218 15.39 0.24 -10.12
CA SER A 218 16.86 0.22 -10.10
C SER A 218 17.47 0.77 -8.82
N TYR A 219 16.71 1.55 -8.04
CA TYR A 219 17.10 2.00 -6.71
C TYR A 219 17.36 0.84 -5.74
N GLN A 220 16.79 -0.35 -6.00
CA GLN A 220 16.98 -1.54 -5.17
C GLN A 220 18.38 -2.16 -5.32
N LYS A 221 19.17 -1.74 -6.33
CA LYS A 221 20.56 -2.20 -6.51
C LYS A 221 21.46 -1.86 -5.31
N ASP A 222 21.07 -0.83 -4.56
CA ASP A 222 21.79 -0.35 -3.38
C ASP A 222 21.39 -1.10 -2.10
N TYR A 223 20.50 -2.10 -2.21
CA TYR A 223 20.08 -2.95 -1.10
C TYR A 223 20.80 -4.29 -1.13
N VAL A 224 21.13 -4.79 0.05
CA VAL A 224 21.78 -6.08 0.23
C VAL A 224 20.71 -7.12 0.52
N ALA A 225 20.60 -8.13 -0.36
CA ALA A 225 19.74 -9.28 -0.12
C ALA A 225 20.27 -10.11 1.05
N GLN A 226 19.37 -10.74 1.79
CA GLN A 226 19.71 -11.60 2.92
C GLN A 226 20.42 -12.87 2.46
N GLU A 227 21.18 -13.52 3.35
CA GLU A 227 21.86 -14.77 3.02
C GLU A 227 20.89 -15.84 2.51
N GLY A 228 21.25 -16.51 1.41
CA GLY A 228 20.40 -17.48 0.73
C GLY A 228 19.21 -16.87 -0.03
N ARG A 229 19.06 -15.54 -0.04
CA ARG A 229 18.03 -14.82 -0.77
C ARG A 229 18.66 -13.96 -1.87
N TYR A 230 17.91 -13.76 -2.94
CA TYR A 230 18.36 -12.98 -4.09
C TYR A 230 17.24 -12.05 -4.57
N ALA A 231 17.65 -10.94 -5.17
CA ALA A 231 16.76 -9.99 -5.83
C ALA A 231 17.52 -9.30 -6.97
N ALA A 232 16.80 -8.94 -8.02
CA ALA A 232 17.28 -8.03 -9.04
C ALA A 232 17.04 -6.57 -8.62
N ALA A 233 17.21 -5.62 -9.54
CA ALA A 233 16.82 -4.22 -9.38
C ALA A 233 16.17 -3.73 -10.70
N CYS A 234 15.08 -4.38 -11.08
CA CYS A 234 14.62 -4.35 -12.46
C CYS A 234 14.16 -2.96 -12.92
N GLN A 235 14.49 -2.61 -14.16
CA GLN A 235 13.75 -1.62 -14.93
C GLN A 235 12.93 -2.35 -16.00
N ALA A 236 11.62 -2.14 -16.04
CA ALA A 236 10.76 -2.69 -17.08
C ALA A 236 10.25 -1.57 -17.99
N LEU A 237 10.48 -1.77 -19.30
CA LEU A 237 9.98 -0.93 -20.37
C LEU A 237 8.72 -1.57 -20.95
N PHE A 238 7.65 -0.79 -21.03
CA PHE A 238 6.37 -1.17 -21.61
C PHE A 238 6.04 -0.24 -22.77
N TYR A 239 5.11 -0.65 -23.63
CA TYR A 239 4.64 0.17 -24.72
C TYR A 239 3.15 0.02 -24.98
N LEU A 240 2.54 1.08 -25.53
CA LEU A 240 1.19 1.01 -26.09
C LEU A 240 1.29 0.64 -27.57
N ASP A 241 0.94 -0.60 -27.89
CA ASP A 241 0.99 -1.14 -29.24
C ASP A 241 -0.13 -0.56 -30.10
N ASP A 242 0.22 -0.13 -31.32
CA ASP A 242 -0.74 0.46 -32.26
C ASP A 242 -1.56 -0.57 -33.04
N ARG A 243 -1.12 -1.83 -33.06
CA ARG A 243 -1.77 -2.89 -33.86
C ARG A 243 -2.87 -3.55 -33.04
N SER A 244 -2.60 -3.86 -31.77
CA SER A 244 -3.57 -4.47 -30.86
C SER A 244 -4.33 -3.47 -29.99
N HIS A 245 -3.86 -2.22 -29.90
CA HIS A 245 -4.32 -1.25 -28.91
C HIS A 245 -4.21 -1.76 -27.47
N GLN A 246 -3.15 -2.53 -27.15
CA GLN A 246 -2.89 -3.04 -25.81
C GLN A 246 -1.62 -2.43 -25.21
N PHE A 247 -1.64 -2.31 -23.88
CA PHE A 247 -0.46 -1.98 -23.09
C PHE A 247 0.32 -3.29 -22.81
N LEU A 248 1.55 -3.39 -23.34
CA LEU A 248 2.32 -4.62 -23.37
C LEU A 248 3.75 -4.42 -22.85
N PRO A 249 4.39 -5.47 -22.29
CA PRO A 249 5.78 -5.41 -21.91
C PRO A 249 6.68 -5.45 -23.15
N LEU A 250 7.81 -4.74 -23.10
CA LEU A 250 8.79 -4.70 -24.19
C LEU A 250 10.12 -5.32 -23.75
N ALA A 251 10.66 -4.88 -22.60
CA ALA A 251 11.92 -5.39 -22.10
C ALA A 251 12.05 -5.23 -20.57
N ILE A 252 12.82 -6.12 -19.94
CA ILE A 252 13.15 -6.07 -18.51
C ILE A 252 14.67 -6.15 -18.35
N LYS A 253 15.27 -5.16 -17.71
CA LYS A 253 16.72 -5.11 -17.43
C LYS A 253 16.97 -5.33 -15.94
N THR A 254 17.88 -6.24 -15.58
CA THR A 254 18.06 -6.67 -14.18
C THR A 254 18.79 -5.67 -13.30
N ASN A 255 19.68 -4.84 -13.87
CA ASN A 255 20.56 -3.89 -13.16
C ASN A 255 21.43 -4.49 -12.05
N VAL A 256 21.64 -5.81 -12.06
CA VAL A 256 22.54 -6.52 -11.13
C VAL A 256 23.30 -7.61 -11.89
N GLY A 257 24.44 -8.06 -11.32
CA GLY A 257 25.26 -9.13 -11.91
C GLY A 257 25.68 -8.82 -13.34
N SER A 258 25.41 -9.73 -14.29
CA SER A 258 25.69 -9.53 -15.73
C SER A 258 24.82 -8.47 -16.41
N ASN A 259 23.88 -7.84 -15.69
CA ASN A 259 23.04 -6.75 -16.16
C ASN A 259 22.26 -7.07 -17.46
N LEU A 260 21.70 -8.28 -17.51
CA LEU A 260 21.01 -8.79 -18.68
C LEU A 260 19.71 -8.01 -18.95
N THR A 261 19.37 -7.90 -20.24
CA THR A 261 18.11 -7.31 -20.71
C THR A 261 17.32 -8.39 -21.42
N TYR A 262 16.17 -8.75 -20.87
CA TYR A 262 15.25 -9.77 -21.36
C TYR A 262 14.10 -9.13 -22.15
N THR A 263 13.54 -9.90 -23.08
CA THR A 263 12.41 -9.52 -23.95
C THR A 263 11.49 -10.72 -24.15
N PRO A 264 10.24 -10.53 -24.62
CA PRO A 264 9.35 -11.66 -24.94
C PRO A 264 9.85 -12.63 -26.02
N LEU A 265 10.94 -12.30 -26.75
CA LEU A 265 11.56 -13.20 -27.74
C LEU A 265 12.68 -14.07 -27.17
N ASP A 266 13.06 -13.87 -25.90
CA ASP A 266 13.99 -14.78 -25.24
C ASP A 266 13.30 -16.14 -24.95
N GLU A 267 14.08 -17.15 -24.57
CA GLU A 267 13.54 -18.47 -24.22
C GLU A 267 12.38 -18.34 -23.20
N PRO A 268 11.30 -19.13 -23.31
CA PRO A 268 10.08 -18.92 -22.52
C PRO A 268 10.32 -18.79 -21.01
N ASN A 269 11.22 -19.60 -20.47
CA ASN A 269 11.57 -19.58 -19.05
C ASN A 269 12.47 -18.39 -18.67
N ASP A 270 13.35 -17.93 -19.56
CA ASP A 270 14.15 -16.73 -19.33
C ASP A 270 13.25 -15.50 -19.21
N TRP A 271 12.30 -15.36 -20.14
CA TRP A 271 11.34 -14.26 -20.13
C TRP A 271 10.41 -14.34 -18.91
N LEU A 272 9.88 -15.53 -18.60
CA LEU A 272 9.04 -15.71 -17.42
C LEU A 272 9.81 -15.40 -16.11
N LEU A 273 11.07 -15.83 -16.00
CA LEU A 273 11.90 -15.51 -14.84
C LEU A 273 12.17 -13.99 -14.76
N ALA A 274 12.35 -13.30 -15.89
CA ALA A 274 12.50 -11.85 -15.89
C ALA A 274 11.25 -11.14 -15.32
N LYS A 275 10.05 -11.62 -15.66
CA LYS A 275 8.79 -11.13 -15.08
C LYS A 275 8.71 -11.42 -13.57
N VAL A 276 9.10 -12.62 -13.14
CA VAL A 276 9.18 -13.01 -11.72
C VAL A 276 10.17 -12.11 -10.95
N MET A 277 11.36 -11.85 -11.50
CA MET A 277 12.35 -10.94 -10.90
C MET A 277 11.78 -9.51 -10.74
N PHE A 278 11.11 -9.01 -11.78
CA PHE A 278 10.46 -7.70 -11.72
C PHE A 278 9.34 -7.68 -10.67
N ASN A 279 8.48 -8.70 -10.62
CA ASN A 279 7.37 -8.76 -9.67
C ASN A 279 7.84 -8.92 -8.22
N ALA A 280 8.97 -9.59 -7.96
CA ALA A 280 9.60 -9.58 -6.63
C ALA A 280 10.06 -8.17 -6.23
N ASN A 281 10.67 -7.41 -7.15
CA ASN A 281 11.04 -6.01 -6.91
C ASN A 281 9.81 -5.12 -6.70
N ASP A 282 8.76 -5.36 -7.48
CA ASP A 282 7.54 -4.54 -7.47
C ASP A 282 6.67 -4.79 -6.22
N LEU A 283 6.57 -6.05 -5.76
CA LEU A 283 5.93 -6.38 -4.50
C LEU A 283 6.63 -5.67 -3.34
N PHE A 284 7.97 -5.69 -3.29
CA PHE A 284 8.72 -4.92 -2.28
C PHE A 284 8.41 -3.42 -2.38
N HIS A 285 8.43 -2.84 -3.59
CA HIS A 285 8.10 -1.43 -3.78
C HIS A 285 6.69 -1.11 -3.25
N GLY A 286 5.66 -1.85 -3.67
CA GLY A 286 4.28 -1.60 -3.24
C GLY A 286 4.12 -1.68 -1.71
N GLN A 287 4.74 -2.67 -1.08
CA GLN A 287 4.68 -2.84 0.37
C GLN A 287 5.44 -1.75 1.14
N MET A 288 6.53 -1.21 0.63
CA MET A 288 7.26 -0.15 1.33
C MET A 288 6.73 1.25 0.98
N TYR A 289 6.21 1.43 -0.24
CA TYR A 289 5.62 2.69 -0.71
C TYR A 289 4.34 3.03 0.04
N HIS A 290 3.43 2.07 0.30
CA HIS A 290 2.19 2.37 1.03
C HIS A 290 2.48 2.85 2.47
N LEU A 291 3.45 2.24 3.16
CA LEU A 291 3.86 2.68 4.50
C LEU A 291 4.22 4.18 4.52
N ALA A 292 4.95 4.64 3.50
CA ALA A 292 5.39 6.02 3.39
C ALA A 292 4.30 6.96 2.82
N SER A 293 3.51 6.51 1.84
CA SER A 293 2.58 7.35 1.07
C SER A 293 1.17 7.41 1.62
N THR A 294 0.75 6.42 2.42
CA THR A 294 -0.56 6.40 3.09
C THR A 294 -0.39 6.61 4.59
N HIS A 295 0.18 5.64 5.30
CA HIS A 295 0.26 5.63 6.77
C HIS A 295 0.96 6.88 7.30
N ALA A 296 2.23 7.08 6.92
CA ALA A 296 3.01 8.21 7.42
C ALA A 296 2.41 9.59 7.05
N VAL A 297 1.82 9.73 5.86
CA VAL A 297 1.17 10.98 5.40
C VAL A 297 -0.11 11.27 6.17
N ALA A 298 -1.02 10.29 6.26
CA ALA A 298 -2.30 10.49 6.93
C ALA A 298 -2.10 10.73 8.45
N GLU A 299 -1.19 9.98 9.07
CA GLU A 299 -0.86 10.12 10.49
C GLU A 299 -0.39 11.53 10.86
N ILE A 300 0.48 12.16 10.06
CA ILE A 300 1.05 13.47 10.38
C ILE A 300 0.08 14.61 10.10
N VAL A 301 -0.73 14.49 9.04
CA VAL A 301 -1.80 15.45 8.75
C VAL A 301 -2.84 15.45 9.88
N HIS A 302 -3.19 14.27 10.38
CA HIS A 302 -4.09 14.11 11.52
C HIS A 302 -3.47 14.57 12.84
N LEU A 303 -2.19 14.27 13.08
CA LEU A 303 -1.50 14.67 14.31
C LEU A 303 -1.44 16.20 14.47
N ALA A 304 -1.21 16.92 13.37
CA ALA A 304 -1.30 18.37 13.36
C ALA A 304 -2.72 18.86 13.73
N ALA A 305 -3.77 18.17 13.27
CA ALA A 305 -5.17 18.50 13.60
C ALA A 305 -5.50 18.22 15.07
N LEU A 306 -5.09 17.05 15.58
CA LEU A 306 -5.26 16.64 16.99
C LEU A 306 -4.71 17.68 17.97
N ARG A 307 -3.60 18.32 17.62
CA ARG A 307 -2.93 19.31 18.45
C ARG A 307 -3.56 20.71 18.41
N THR A 308 -4.36 21.01 17.39
CA THR A 308 -4.79 22.39 17.09
C THR A 308 -6.29 22.62 17.08
N MET A 309 -7.09 21.55 16.96
CA MET A 309 -8.54 21.61 16.87
C MET A 309 -9.17 21.00 18.12
N SER A 310 -10.31 21.51 18.60
CA SER A 310 -11.05 20.89 19.71
C SER A 310 -11.67 19.56 19.29
N SER A 311 -11.86 18.63 20.24
CA SER A 311 -12.62 17.39 20.02
C SER A 311 -14.04 17.68 19.52
N CYS A 312 -14.61 18.84 19.87
CA CYS A 312 -15.91 19.31 19.38
C CYS A 312 -15.87 19.88 17.95
N HIS A 313 -14.71 19.94 17.28
CA HIS A 313 -14.61 20.50 15.95
C HIS A 313 -15.10 19.49 14.88
N PRO A 314 -16.08 19.83 14.01
CA PRO A 314 -16.63 18.90 13.01
C PRO A 314 -15.57 18.26 12.11
N VAL A 315 -14.62 19.05 11.61
CA VAL A 315 -13.50 18.56 10.78
C VAL A 315 -12.60 17.56 11.53
N LEU A 316 -12.29 17.78 12.82
CA LEU A 316 -11.49 16.82 13.58
C LEU A 316 -12.27 15.52 13.79
N ALA A 317 -13.56 15.59 14.09
CA ALA A 317 -14.41 14.41 14.23
C ALA A 317 -14.46 13.54 12.96
N LEU A 318 -14.51 14.18 11.79
CA LEU A 318 -14.40 13.48 10.52
C LEU A 318 -13.02 12.82 10.35
N LEU A 319 -11.93 13.51 10.68
CA LEU A 319 -10.58 12.95 10.59
C LEU A 319 -10.38 11.78 11.56
N GLU A 320 -10.86 11.87 12.80
CA GLU A 320 -10.83 10.78 13.79
C GLU A 320 -11.56 9.52 13.27
N ARG A 321 -12.69 9.71 12.57
CA ARG A 321 -13.36 8.60 11.88
C ARG A 321 -12.45 7.96 10.83
N LEU A 322 -11.83 8.74 9.96
CA LEU A 322 -10.95 8.22 8.90
C LEU A 322 -9.68 7.55 9.46
N MET A 323 -9.20 8.04 10.61
CA MET A 323 -7.95 7.61 11.25
C MET A 323 -8.15 6.53 12.32
N TYR A 324 -9.32 5.88 12.35
CA TYR A 324 -9.61 4.79 13.24
C TYR A 324 -8.49 3.72 13.20
N GLN A 325 -7.90 3.41 14.36
CA GLN A 325 -6.78 2.47 14.55
C GLN A 325 -5.44 2.83 13.87
N ALA A 326 -5.33 3.97 13.16
CA ALA A 326 -4.15 4.28 12.35
C ALA A 326 -2.85 4.28 13.19
N TYR A 327 -2.91 4.70 14.46
CA TYR A 327 -1.73 4.77 15.32
C TYR A 327 -1.36 3.44 16.00
N ALA A 328 -2.00 2.34 15.61
CA ALA A 328 -1.57 0.99 15.92
C ALA A 328 -0.44 0.51 15.00
N ILE A 329 -0.45 0.95 13.74
CA ILE A 329 0.23 0.26 12.65
C ILE A 329 1.75 0.38 12.75
N ARG A 330 2.31 1.59 12.82
CA ARG A 330 3.77 1.76 12.92
C ARG A 330 4.37 1.11 14.18
N PRO A 331 3.77 1.22 15.40
CA PRO A 331 4.25 0.49 16.57
C PRO A 331 4.23 -1.03 16.43
N ILE A 332 3.12 -1.60 15.96
CA ILE A 332 2.97 -3.05 15.79
C ILE A 332 3.90 -3.54 14.68
N GLY A 333 3.93 -2.87 13.54
CA GLY A 333 4.85 -3.15 12.45
C GLY A 333 6.29 -3.14 12.93
N ASN A 334 6.70 -2.15 13.72
CA ASN A 334 8.05 -2.11 14.29
C ASN A 334 8.36 -3.27 15.26
N LYS A 335 7.34 -3.83 15.93
CA LYS A 335 7.49 -4.90 16.93
C LYS A 335 7.51 -6.30 16.32
N ILE A 336 6.72 -6.56 15.27
CA ILE A 336 6.52 -7.92 14.73
C ILE A 336 6.88 -8.10 13.24
N LEU A 337 6.87 -7.00 12.47
CA LEU A 337 7.01 -7.05 11.01
C LEU A 337 8.41 -6.62 10.57
N PHE A 338 8.85 -5.45 11.05
CA PHE A 338 10.10 -4.76 10.69
C PHE A 338 11.14 -4.74 11.83
N ASN A 339 10.98 -5.59 12.84
CA ASN A 339 12.04 -5.87 13.81
C ASN A 339 13.09 -6.80 13.17
N PRO A 340 14.35 -6.81 13.66
CA PRO A 340 15.34 -7.80 13.24
C PRO A 340 14.81 -9.23 13.40
N GLY A 341 14.87 -10.01 12.33
CA GLY A 341 14.32 -11.37 12.27
C GLY A 341 12.79 -11.45 12.24
N GLY A 342 12.09 -10.32 12.06
CA GLY A 342 10.63 -10.24 11.97
C GLY A 342 10.07 -10.82 10.67
N LEU A 343 8.75 -10.69 10.49
CA LEU A 343 8.04 -11.34 9.38
C LEU A 343 8.50 -10.88 7.98
N ILE A 344 8.97 -9.63 7.82
CA ILE A 344 9.59 -9.20 6.55
C ILE A 344 10.92 -9.91 6.32
N ASP A 345 11.81 -9.93 7.31
CA ASP A 345 13.12 -10.60 7.21
C ASP A 345 12.95 -12.10 6.88
N GLN A 346 11.88 -12.74 7.37
CA GLN A 346 11.63 -14.17 7.14
C GLN A 346 11.15 -14.50 5.71
N ASN A 347 10.51 -13.55 5.02
CA ASN A 347 9.81 -13.79 3.75
C ASN A 347 10.43 -13.06 2.56
N PHE A 348 10.86 -11.82 2.73
CA PHE A 348 11.36 -10.97 1.64
C PHE A 348 12.86 -11.12 1.41
N ALA A 349 13.31 -10.81 0.19
CA ALA A 349 14.73 -10.82 -0.15
C ALA A 349 15.53 -9.79 0.67
N PHE A 350 14.94 -8.61 0.92
CA PHE A 350 15.58 -7.53 1.66
C PHE A 350 15.09 -7.45 3.11
N SER A 351 16.01 -7.15 4.03
CA SER A 351 15.71 -7.06 5.46
C SER A 351 15.08 -5.72 5.86
N ASN A 352 14.70 -5.62 7.13
CA ASN A 352 14.18 -4.43 7.78
C ASN A 352 15.09 -3.19 7.63
N VAL A 353 16.40 -3.38 7.38
CA VAL A 353 17.33 -2.28 7.10
C VAL A 353 16.99 -1.61 5.77
N ALA A 354 16.75 -2.41 4.72
CA ALA A 354 16.36 -1.90 3.41
C ALA A 354 14.98 -1.23 3.45
N VAL A 355 14.03 -1.79 4.23
CA VAL A 355 12.73 -1.16 4.47
C VAL A 355 12.88 0.26 5.01
N ARG A 356 13.71 0.44 6.05
CA ARG A 356 13.94 1.75 6.68
C ARG A 356 14.67 2.70 5.73
N LYS A 357 15.60 2.19 4.91
CA LYS A 357 16.28 2.97 3.87
C LYS A 357 15.29 3.44 2.81
N PHE A 358 14.46 2.55 2.26
CA PHE A 358 13.40 2.91 1.31
C PHE A 358 12.51 4.03 1.86
N ALA A 359 11.96 3.82 3.06
CA ALA A 359 11.07 4.79 3.67
C ALA A 359 11.76 6.16 3.88
N THR A 360 13.05 6.17 4.21
CA THR A 360 13.86 7.39 4.36
C THR A 360 14.08 8.11 3.02
N ASP A 361 14.38 7.37 1.96
CA ASP A 361 14.77 7.94 0.67
C ASP A 361 13.54 8.42 -0.14
N PHE A 362 12.41 7.71 -0.04
CA PHE A 362 11.21 7.96 -0.86
C PHE A 362 10.20 8.91 -0.22
N TYR A 363 10.17 9.02 1.11
CA TYR A 363 9.25 9.92 1.82
C TYR A 363 9.42 11.40 1.44
N PRO A 364 10.62 12.00 1.41
CA PRO A 364 10.77 13.42 1.07
C PRO A 364 10.50 13.74 -0.40
N THR A 365 10.40 12.73 -1.27
CA THR A 365 10.36 12.90 -2.73
C THR A 365 9.01 12.56 -3.33
N VAL A 366 8.64 11.29 -3.42
CA VAL A 366 7.46 10.83 -4.18
C VAL A 366 6.35 10.26 -3.31
N ALA A 367 6.64 9.86 -2.06
CA ALA A 367 5.66 9.28 -1.17
C ALA A 367 4.99 10.31 -0.25
N GLY A 368 5.76 11.21 0.36
CA GLY A 368 5.29 12.17 1.37
C GLY A 368 4.54 13.41 0.89
N PRO A 369 4.81 13.99 -0.32
CA PRO A 369 4.12 15.20 -0.75
C PRO A 369 2.61 15.05 -0.90
N VAL A 370 1.83 15.86 -0.17
CA VAL A 370 0.36 15.73 -0.11
C VAL A 370 -0.33 16.18 -1.40
N ARG A 371 -0.16 17.43 -1.84
CA ARG A 371 -0.89 17.93 -3.01
C ARG A 371 -0.47 17.25 -4.31
N SER A 372 0.82 16.99 -4.46
CA SER A 372 1.38 16.27 -5.61
C SER A 372 0.82 14.84 -5.71
N ASN A 373 0.40 14.24 -4.59
CA ASN A 373 -0.20 12.91 -4.54
C ASN A 373 -1.74 12.91 -4.52
N TYR A 374 -2.40 14.05 -4.78
CA TYR A 374 -3.82 14.02 -5.11
C TYR A 374 -4.05 13.15 -6.35
N PHE A 375 -5.07 12.29 -6.30
CA PHE A 375 -5.30 11.20 -7.26
C PHE A 375 -5.04 11.58 -8.73
N GLU A 376 -5.80 12.52 -9.29
CA GLU A 376 -5.59 12.93 -10.69
C GLU A 376 -4.27 13.71 -10.91
N ALA A 377 -3.80 14.48 -9.91
CA ALA A 377 -2.56 15.24 -10.05
C ALA A 377 -1.35 14.29 -10.20
N ASN A 378 -1.32 13.23 -9.41
CA ASN A 378 -0.30 12.18 -9.46
C ASN A 378 -0.35 11.41 -10.79
N LEU A 379 -1.53 11.05 -11.28
CA LEU A 379 -1.67 10.35 -12.57
C LEU A 379 -1.23 11.24 -13.74
N ARG A 380 -1.56 12.53 -13.71
CA ARG A 380 -1.15 13.51 -14.73
C ARG A 380 0.36 13.75 -14.70
N SER A 381 0.96 13.89 -13.52
CA SER A 381 2.40 14.16 -13.39
C SER A 381 3.25 13.00 -13.94
N ARG A 382 2.74 11.76 -13.86
CA ARG A 382 3.35 10.56 -14.45
C ARG A 382 2.97 10.33 -15.93
N GLY A 383 2.18 11.21 -16.53
CA GLY A 383 1.76 11.10 -17.93
C GLY A 383 0.75 9.97 -18.21
N LEU A 384 0.04 9.49 -17.20
CA LEU A 384 -0.93 8.40 -17.33
C LEU A 384 -2.37 8.88 -17.57
N LEU A 385 -2.63 10.19 -17.37
CA LEU A 385 -3.96 10.78 -17.56
C LEU A 385 -3.88 12.08 -18.35
N ASN A 386 -4.63 12.16 -19.46
CA ASN A 386 -4.70 13.29 -20.40
C ASN A 386 -3.31 13.84 -20.76
N ALA A 387 -2.38 12.95 -21.12
CA ALA A 387 -1.04 13.35 -21.54
C ALA A 387 -1.11 14.04 -22.90
N THR A 388 -0.51 15.23 -23.02
CA THR A 388 -0.44 15.97 -24.30
C THR A 388 0.64 15.44 -25.25
N HIS A 389 1.46 14.52 -24.78
CA HIS A 389 2.68 14.04 -25.43
C HIS A 389 2.64 12.54 -25.73
N GLY A 390 1.45 11.93 -25.77
CA GLY A 390 1.23 10.53 -26.12
C GLY A 390 -0.26 10.19 -26.15
N PRO A 391 -0.63 9.03 -26.73
CA PRO A 391 -2.03 8.57 -26.77
C PRO A 391 -2.54 8.17 -25.38
N ASP A 392 -3.86 8.26 -25.18
CA ASP A 392 -4.51 7.77 -23.97
C ASP A 392 -4.36 6.25 -23.82
N LEU A 393 -4.34 5.78 -22.58
CA LEU A 393 -4.37 4.34 -22.28
C LEU A 393 -5.80 3.83 -22.53
N PRO A 394 -5.97 2.75 -23.32
CA PRO A 394 -7.31 2.23 -23.66
C PRO A 394 -8.01 1.60 -22.45
N HIS A 395 -7.23 1.00 -21.56
CA HIS A 395 -7.69 0.47 -20.28
C HIS A 395 -6.77 0.95 -19.17
N PHE A 396 -7.34 1.53 -18.11
CA PHE A 396 -6.64 1.88 -16.89
C PHE A 396 -7.52 1.59 -15.67
N PRO A 397 -7.64 0.31 -15.26
CA PRO A 397 -8.61 -0.14 -14.25
C PRO A 397 -8.53 0.60 -12.92
N PHE A 398 -7.33 0.89 -12.42
CA PHE A 398 -7.16 1.70 -11.20
C PHE A 398 -7.73 3.12 -11.33
N TYR A 399 -7.54 3.76 -12.50
CA TYR A 399 -8.12 5.08 -12.73
C TYR A 399 -9.63 5.02 -12.91
N GLU A 400 -10.14 4.04 -13.68
CA GLU A 400 -11.57 3.88 -13.96
C GLU A 400 -12.39 3.72 -12.68
N ASP A 401 -11.99 2.79 -11.80
CA ASP A 401 -12.65 2.60 -10.51
C ASP A 401 -12.39 3.77 -9.56
N GLY A 402 -11.14 4.22 -9.48
CA GLY A 402 -10.74 5.31 -8.60
C GLY A 402 -11.46 6.61 -8.91
N ALA A 403 -11.66 6.96 -10.19
CA ALA A 403 -12.35 8.17 -10.61
C ALA A 403 -13.85 8.14 -10.29
N ARG A 404 -14.45 6.95 -10.17
CA ARG A 404 -15.83 6.79 -9.69
C ARG A 404 -15.88 6.97 -8.18
N ILE A 405 -15.07 6.20 -7.45
CA ILE A 405 -15.04 6.20 -5.98
C ILE A 405 -14.70 7.58 -5.42
N ILE A 406 -13.63 8.23 -5.92
CA ILE A 406 -13.20 9.54 -5.42
C ILE A 406 -14.24 10.64 -5.69
N ARG A 407 -15.05 10.50 -6.74
CA ARG A 407 -16.15 11.42 -7.04
C ARG A 407 -17.25 11.32 -5.98
N VAL A 408 -17.62 10.09 -5.58
CA VAL A 408 -18.60 9.83 -4.52
C VAL A 408 -18.09 10.38 -3.18
N ILE A 409 -16.84 10.07 -2.81
CA ILE A 409 -16.16 10.64 -1.63
C ILE A 409 -16.23 12.17 -1.65
N ARG A 410 -15.80 12.78 -2.75
CA ARG A 410 -15.75 14.23 -2.89
C ARG A 410 -17.12 14.88 -2.81
N THR A 411 -18.17 14.22 -3.31
CA THR A 411 -19.55 14.70 -3.22
C THR A 411 -20.05 14.73 -1.78
N PHE A 412 -19.77 13.68 -1.00
CA PHE A 412 -20.02 13.69 0.44
C PHE A 412 -19.25 14.82 1.14
N ILE A 413 -17.93 14.90 0.91
CA ILE A 413 -17.06 15.91 1.56
C ILE A 413 -17.50 17.34 1.22
N LYS A 414 -17.93 17.61 -0.02
CA LYS A 414 -18.50 18.91 -0.39
C LYS A 414 -19.76 19.23 0.41
N SER A 415 -20.64 18.25 0.62
CA SER A 415 -21.88 18.41 1.39
C SER A 415 -21.56 18.67 2.86
N PHE A 416 -20.63 17.89 3.44
CA PHE A 416 -20.11 18.09 4.78
C PHE A 416 -19.51 19.49 4.96
N VAL A 417 -18.54 19.90 4.13
CA VAL A 417 -17.90 21.22 4.21
C VAL A 417 -18.90 22.35 4.00
N LYS A 418 -19.90 22.19 3.13
CA LYS A 418 -20.96 23.18 2.93
C LYS A 418 -21.89 23.29 4.14
N SER A 419 -22.19 22.18 4.81
CA SER A 419 -22.98 22.14 6.05
C SER A 419 -22.24 22.84 7.19
N THR A 420 -20.95 22.53 7.35
CA THR A 420 -20.08 23.10 8.38
C THR A 420 -19.77 24.58 8.11
N TYR A 421 -19.45 24.96 6.87
CA TYR A 421 -19.04 26.31 6.51
C TYR A 421 -19.97 26.95 5.48
N LYS A 422 -20.85 27.84 5.97
CA LYS A 422 -21.82 28.58 5.14
C LYS A 422 -21.15 29.42 4.04
N SER A 423 -19.92 29.89 4.24
CA SER A 423 -19.14 30.61 3.24
C SER A 423 -17.62 30.48 3.45
N ASP A 424 -16.85 30.84 2.42
CA ASP A 424 -15.39 30.95 2.52
C ASP A 424 -14.94 31.95 3.60
N LYS A 425 -15.77 32.98 3.89
CA LYS A 425 -15.49 33.94 4.96
C LYS A 425 -15.58 33.32 6.36
N VAL A 426 -16.51 32.38 6.58
CA VAL A 426 -16.63 31.66 7.85
C VAL A 426 -15.40 30.77 8.03
N LEU A 427 -15.05 30.02 6.99
CA LEU A 427 -13.86 29.16 6.98
C LEU A 427 -12.56 29.94 7.24
N ALA A 428 -12.38 31.09 6.58
CA ALA A 428 -11.19 31.92 6.77
C ALA A 428 -11.09 32.54 8.18
N LYS A 429 -12.19 32.60 8.93
CA LYS A 429 -12.23 33.09 10.32
C LYS A 429 -12.17 31.96 11.36
N ASP A 430 -12.15 30.71 10.93
CA ASP A 430 -11.98 29.58 11.82
C ASP A 430 -10.52 29.49 12.26
N TRP A 431 -10.24 29.95 13.48
CA TRP A 431 -8.87 30.03 13.99
C TRP A 431 -8.27 28.66 14.33
N GLU A 432 -9.08 27.62 14.54
CA GLU A 432 -8.59 26.24 14.75
C GLU A 432 -8.16 25.63 13.43
N LEU A 433 -8.99 25.79 12.39
CA LEU A 433 -8.63 25.37 11.04
C LEU A 433 -7.36 26.09 10.54
N GLN A 434 -7.23 27.40 10.80
CA GLN A 434 -6.02 28.12 10.43
C GLN A 434 -4.80 27.65 11.24
N ALA A 435 -4.97 27.34 12.53
CA ALA A 435 -3.92 26.78 13.36
C ALA A 435 -3.48 25.40 12.87
N TRP A 436 -4.40 24.52 12.48
CA TRP A 436 -4.08 23.21 11.89
C TRP A 436 -3.23 23.35 10.63
N VAL A 437 -3.62 24.23 9.70
CA VAL A 437 -2.88 24.42 8.44
C VAL A 437 -1.51 25.06 8.70
N ALA A 438 -1.40 25.98 9.65
CA ALA A 438 -0.12 26.56 10.06
C ALA A 438 0.80 25.53 10.75
N GLU A 439 0.26 24.70 11.64
CA GLU A 439 0.98 23.62 12.32
C GLU A 439 1.47 22.57 11.31
N ALA A 440 0.61 22.17 10.36
CA ALA A 440 0.95 21.23 9.30
C ALA A 440 2.14 21.70 8.45
N ASN A 441 2.14 22.97 8.03
CA ASN A 441 3.26 23.56 7.27
C ASN A 441 4.46 23.97 8.15
N GLY A 442 4.31 23.94 9.48
CA GLY A 442 5.29 24.37 10.46
C GLY A 442 5.84 23.19 11.24
N ALA A 443 5.46 23.07 12.51
CA ALA A 443 6.02 22.10 13.45
C ALA A 443 5.81 20.63 13.05
N ALA A 444 4.76 20.31 12.29
CA ALA A 444 4.50 18.95 11.83
C ALA A 444 5.27 18.57 10.56
N GLU A 445 5.87 19.55 9.85
CA GLU A 445 6.68 19.35 8.65
C GLU A 445 5.97 18.53 7.54
N VAL A 446 4.66 18.74 7.35
CA VAL A 446 3.89 18.06 6.30
C VAL A 446 4.35 18.55 4.93
N ILE A 447 4.85 17.63 4.11
CA ILE A 447 5.42 17.96 2.80
C ILE A 447 4.31 18.31 1.81
N ASP A 448 4.49 19.44 1.10
CA ASP A 448 3.57 19.91 0.06
C ASP A 448 2.10 20.03 0.52
N PHE A 449 1.88 20.44 1.77
CA PHE A 449 0.55 20.74 2.28
C PHE A 449 0.03 22.09 1.72
N PRO A 450 -1.29 22.32 1.60
CA PRO A 450 -1.81 23.62 1.22
C PRO A 450 -1.32 24.74 2.16
N PRO A 451 -0.85 25.89 1.63
CA PRO A 451 -0.26 26.93 2.46
C PRO A 451 -1.30 27.66 3.31
N ALA A 452 -0.88 28.10 4.50
CA ALA A 452 -1.67 28.99 5.34
C ALA A 452 -1.68 30.43 4.78
N PRO A 453 -2.78 31.19 4.97
CA PRO A 453 -4.07 30.75 5.50
C PRO A 453 -4.92 30.04 4.44
N LEU A 454 -5.73 29.07 4.89
CA LEU A 454 -6.69 28.35 4.06
C LEU A 454 -7.96 29.20 3.90
N LYS A 455 -8.12 29.89 2.77
CA LYS A 455 -9.21 30.87 2.57
C LYS A 455 -10.42 30.35 1.79
N ARG A 456 -10.33 29.18 1.14
CA ARG A 456 -11.38 28.67 0.23
C ARG A 456 -11.84 27.29 0.66
N ARG A 457 -13.16 27.07 0.72
CA ARG A 457 -13.75 25.74 1.03
C ARG A 457 -13.29 24.66 0.06
N LYS A 458 -13.02 25.02 -1.21
CA LYS A 458 -12.46 24.09 -2.19
C LYS A 458 -11.19 23.39 -1.67
N HIS A 459 -10.26 24.12 -1.04
CA HIS A 459 -9.01 23.53 -0.59
C HIS A 459 -9.22 22.60 0.62
N LEU A 460 -10.16 22.93 1.52
CA LEU A 460 -10.54 22.01 2.60
C LEU A 460 -11.20 20.73 2.05
N VAL A 461 -12.07 20.87 1.04
CA VAL A 461 -12.65 19.72 0.33
C VAL A 461 -11.54 18.87 -0.29
N ASP A 462 -10.52 19.49 -0.89
CA ASP A 462 -9.38 18.77 -1.48
C ASP A 462 -8.60 17.97 -0.42
N ILE A 463 -8.24 18.58 0.71
CA ILE A 463 -7.54 17.90 1.83
C ILE A 463 -8.36 16.72 2.35
N LEU A 464 -9.63 16.93 2.68
CA LEU A 464 -10.48 15.89 3.30
C LEU A 464 -10.83 14.77 2.32
N THR A 465 -11.01 15.09 1.04
CA THR A 465 -11.18 14.06 -0.02
C THR A 465 -9.93 13.21 -0.12
N HIS A 466 -8.74 13.83 -0.06
CA HIS A 466 -7.48 13.10 -0.14
C HIS A 466 -7.26 12.22 1.10
N MET A 467 -7.55 12.71 2.30
CA MET A 467 -7.49 11.88 3.52
C MET A 467 -8.38 10.64 3.41
N ALA A 468 -9.64 10.81 3.00
CA ALA A 468 -10.55 9.68 2.79
C ALA A 468 -10.08 8.73 1.67
N TRP A 469 -9.45 9.26 0.62
CA TRP A 469 -8.83 8.47 -0.44
C TRP A 469 -7.65 7.64 0.07
N LEU A 470 -6.76 8.24 0.88
CA LEU A 470 -5.61 7.52 1.45
C LEU A 470 -6.07 6.36 2.32
N THR A 471 -7.02 6.62 3.24
CA THR A 471 -7.41 5.66 4.28
C THR A 471 -8.33 4.56 3.77
N GLY A 472 -9.21 4.87 2.82
CA GLY A 472 -10.26 3.95 2.35
C GLY A 472 -10.08 3.43 0.93
N VAL A 473 -9.01 3.82 0.21
CA VAL A 473 -8.76 3.35 -1.16
C VAL A 473 -7.28 3.08 -1.43
N SER A 474 -6.44 4.11 -1.39
CA SER A 474 -5.02 4.02 -1.77
C SER A 474 -4.27 2.95 -1.00
N HIS A 475 -4.53 2.85 0.30
CA HIS A 475 -3.96 1.82 1.16
C HIS A 475 -4.30 0.40 0.67
N HIS A 476 -5.55 0.15 0.30
CA HIS A 476 -6.03 -1.19 -0.03
C HIS A 476 -5.64 -1.65 -1.43
N VAL A 477 -5.34 -0.72 -2.34
CA VAL A 477 -4.76 -1.03 -3.66
C VAL A 477 -3.31 -1.52 -3.55
N LEU A 478 -2.59 -1.20 -2.47
CA LEU A 478 -1.18 -1.61 -2.32
C LEU A 478 -0.98 -2.69 -1.25
N ASN A 479 -1.78 -2.67 -0.19
CA ASN A 479 -1.72 -3.60 0.94
C ASN A 479 -3.10 -4.23 1.18
N GLN A 480 -3.57 -4.37 2.42
CA GLN A 480 -4.81 -5.08 2.74
C GLN A 480 -4.85 -6.47 2.07
N GLY A 481 -5.90 -6.76 1.30
CA GLY A 481 -6.07 -8.02 0.59
C GLY A 481 -5.37 -8.05 -0.78
N GLU A 482 -4.88 -6.94 -1.32
CA GLU A 482 -4.28 -6.91 -2.67
C GLU A 482 -3.09 -7.89 -2.79
N PRO A 483 -2.13 -7.97 -1.84
CA PRO A 483 -1.02 -8.90 -1.96
C PRO A 483 -1.45 -10.37 -2.00
N VAL A 484 -2.37 -10.79 -1.13
CA VAL A 484 -2.79 -12.20 -1.10
C VAL A 484 -3.71 -12.56 -2.27
N THR A 485 -4.43 -11.60 -2.84
CA THR A 485 -5.38 -11.86 -3.92
C THR A 485 -4.80 -11.65 -5.31
N ALA A 486 -3.77 -10.81 -5.47
CA ALA A 486 -3.15 -10.53 -6.77
C ALA A 486 -1.63 -10.30 -6.70
N SER A 487 -1.16 -9.18 -6.12
CA SER A 487 0.23 -8.71 -6.29
C SER A 487 1.31 -9.54 -5.60
N GLY A 488 0.93 -10.55 -4.81
CA GLY A 488 1.80 -11.53 -4.14
C GLY A 488 1.39 -12.98 -4.42
N VAL A 489 0.62 -13.23 -5.48
CA VAL A 489 0.20 -14.58 -5.90
C VAL A 489 1.35 -15.31 -6.58
N LEU A 490 1.71 -16.47 -6.04
CA LEU A 490 2.72 -17.39 -6.57
C LEU A 490 2.14 -18.19 -7.76
N PRO A 491 2.99 -18.59 -8.74
CA PRO A 491 4.45 -18.46 -8.74
C PRO A 491 4.98 -17.13 -9.26
N LEU A 492 4.15 -16.26 -9.83
CA LEU A 492 4.60 -15.06 -10.54
C LEU A 492 5.15 -13.96 -9.60
N HIS A 493 4.71 -13.91 -8.35
CA HIS A 493 5.03 -12.84 -7.40
C HIS A 493 5.68 -13.34 -6.10
N PRO A 494 6.89 -13.93 -6.14
CA PRO A 494 7.57 -14.32 -4.92
C PRO A 494 8.12 -13.09 -4.17
N ALA A 495 8.04 -13.10 -2.84
CA ALA A 495 8.64 -12.06 -2.00
C ALA A 495 10.18 -12.09 -2.01
N SER A 496 10.76 -13.22 -2.42
CA SER A 496 12.20 -13.44 -2.51
C SER A 496 12.52 -14.43 -3.62
N LEU A 497 13.68 -14.28 -4.26
CA LEU A 497 14.26 -15.35 -5.06
C LEU A 497 15.21 -16.20 -4.21
N TYR A 498 15.39 -17.46 -4.59
CA TYR A 498 16.14 -18.46 -3.83
C TYR A 498 17.38 -19.03 -4.56
N ALA A 499 17.62 -18.57 -5.80
CA ALA A 499 18.84 -18.86 -6.55
C ALA A 499 19.45 -17.56 -7.12
N PRO A 500 20.78 -17.54 -7.37
CA PRO A 500 21.46 -16.38 -7.95
C PRO A 500 20.84 -15.92 -9.25
N ILE A 501 20.83 -14.60 -9.49
CA ILE A 501 20.36 -14.04 -10.75
C ILE A 501 21.19 -14.61 -11.90
N PRO A 502 20.57 -15.14 -12.99
CA PRO A 502 21.30 -15.73 -14.10
C PRO A 502 22.37 -14.79 -14.67
N ASN A 503 23.52 -15.35 -15.03
CA ASN A 503 24.64 -14.60 -15.60
C ASN A 503 24.69 -14.63 -17.14
N GLN A 504 23.88 -15.49 -17.76
CA GLN A 504 23.68 -15.59 -19.20
C GLN A 504 22.23 -16.04 -19.49
N LYS A 505 21.80 -15.87 -20.75
CA LYS A 505 20.50 -16.33 -21.25
C LYS A 505 20.60 -17.77 -21.77
N GLY A 506 19.46 -18.44 -21.94
CA GLY A 506 19.32 -19.78 -22.50
C GLY A 506 19.74 -20.89 -21.54
N VAL A 507 19.73 -20.63 -20.23
CA VAL A 507 20.17 -21.60 -19.19
C VAL A 507 19.10 -21.94 -18.16
N VAL A 508 17.89 -21.37 -18.29
CA VAL A 508 16.80 -21.58 -17.34
C VAL A 508 15.90 -22.72 -17.83
N ASP A 509 16.24 -23.96 -17.46
CA ASP A 509 15.42 -25.13 -17.79
C ASP A 509 14.12 -25.20 -16.96
N SER A 510 14.15 -24.66 -15.73
CA SER A 510 13.02 -24.58 -14.81
C SER A 510 13.17 -23.38 -13.89
N LEU A 511 12.05 -22.75 -13.51
CA LEU A 511 12.03 -21.62 -12.59
C LEU A 511 12.07 -22.05 -11.12
N LEU A 512 11.75 -23.32 -10.80
CA LEU A 512 11.64 -23.79 -9.41
C LEU A 512 12.84 -23.46 -8.52
N PRO A 513 14.12 -23.51 -8.98
CA PRO A 513 15.24 -23.13 -8.14
C PRO A 513 15.21 -21.68 -7.64
N TRP A 514 14.57 -20.76 -8.37
CA TRP A 514 14.44 -19.36 -7.99
C TRP A 514 13.20 -19.08 -7.13
N LEU A 515 12.20 -19.96 -7.17
CA LEU A 515 10.92 -19.77 -6.49
C LEU A 515 10.95 -20.37 -5.07
N PRO A 516 10.06 -19.93 -4.16
CA PRO A 516 9.98 -20.50 -2.82
C PRO A 516 9.62 -22.00 -2.86
N ASN A 517 10.22 -22.78 -1.97
CA ASN A 517 9.76 -24.16 -1.73
C ASN A 517 8.38 -24.19 -1.05
N GLU A 518 7.87 -25.37 -0.72
CA GLU A 518 6.53 -25.58 -0.13
C GLU A 518 6.36 -24.75 1.14
N GLN A 519 7.28 -24.90 2.09
CA GLN A 519 7.22 -24.19 3.36
C GLN A 519 7.26 -22.67 3.15
N LYS A 520 8.17 -22.18 2.31
CA LYS A 520 8.31 -20.75 2.09
C LYS A 520 7.16 -20.14 1.29
N SER A 521 6.53 -20.93 0.43
CA SER A 521 5.33 -20.52 -0.29
C SER A 521 4.16 -20.35 0.69
N VAL A 522 3.98 -21.31 1.61
CA VAL A 522 2.97 -21.23 2.67
C VAL A 522 3.26 -20.08 3.63
N ASP A 523 4.52 -19.85 4.02
CA ASP A 523 4.92 -18.72 4.87
C ASP A 523 4.53 -17.39 4.22
N GLN A 524 4.81 -17.22 2.92
CA GLN A 524 4.43 -16.03 2.16
C GLN A 524 2.91 -15.86 2.13
N ILE A 525 2.16 -16.88 1.68
CA ILE A 525 0.70 -16.78 1.55
C ILE A 525 0.06 -16.50 2.93
N SER A 526 0.54 -17.16 3.99
CA SER A 526 0.06 -16.93 5.36
C SER A 526 0.33 -15.49 5.82
N LEU A 527 1.53 -14.96 5.57
CA LEU A 527 1.85 -13.56 5.89
C LEU A 527 0.89 -12.60 5.17
N LEU A 528 0.70 -12.77 3.86
CA LEU A 528 -0.16 -11.89 3.06
C LEU A 528 -1.64 -12.04 3.45
N ALA A 529 -2.10 -13.24 3.77
CA ALA A 529 -3.45 -13.50 4.26
C ALA A 529 -3.73 -12.76 5.58
N ARG A 530 -2.72 -12.65 6.46
CA ARG A 530 -2.81 -11.88 7.72
C ARG A 530 -2.94 -10.37 7.51
N PHE A 531 -2.72 -9.85 6.31
CA PHE A 531 -3.03 -8.45 5.97
C PHE A 531 -4.49 -8.25 5.58
N ASN A 532 -5.23 -9.32 5.27
CA ASN A 532 -6.65 -9.22 4.98
C ASN A 532 -7.50 -9.02 6.26
N ARG A 533 -8.75 -8.54 6.13
CA ARG A 533 -9.68 -8.34 7.26
C ARG A 533 -11.12 -8.71 6.87
N PRO A 534 -11.45 -10.00 6.67
CA PRO A 534 -12.79 -10.36 6.20
C PRO A 534 -13.93 -9.94 7.13
N GLN A 535 -13.67 -9.83 8.44
CA GLN A 535 -14.69 -9.50 9.45
C GLN A 535 -15.21 -8.04 9.35
N ILE A 536 -14.54 -7.16 8.60
CA ILE A 536 -15.00 -5.77 8.47
C ILE A 536 -16.28 -5.63 7.63
N VAL A 537 -16.58 -6.62 6.79
CA VAL A 537 -17.83 -6.67 6.01
C VAL A 537 -19.02 -6.83 6.94
N GLU A 538 -18.97 -7.82 7.84
CA GLU A 538 -20.04 -8.11 8.80
C GLU A 538 -20.26 -6.95 9.80
N ASN A 539 -19.18 -6.24 10.15
CA ASN A 539 -19.20 -5.15 11.11
C ASN A 539 -19.53 -3.77 10.50
N ASN A 540 -19.92 -3.71 9.21
CA ASN A 540 -20.17 -2.46 8.48
C ASN A 540 -19.02 -1.44 8.61
N ARG A 541 -17.77 -1.93 8.51
CA ARG A 541 -16.55 -1.09 8.55
C ARG A 541 -15.86 -0.99 7.19
N THR A 542 -16.60 -1.26 6.12
CA THR A 542 -16.14 -1.11 4.74
C THR A 542 -16.19 0.35 4.29
N LEU A 543 -15.55 0.66 3.16
CA LEU A 543 -15.56 1.97 2.52
C LEU A 543 -17.00 2.49 2.30
N ARG A 544 -17.95 1.61 1.97
CA ARG A 544 -19.37 1.96 1.85
C ARG A 544 -19.90 2.69 3.08
N TYR A 545 -19.45 2.32 4.27
CA TYR A 545 -19.90 2.88 5.55
C TYR A 545 -18.93 3.92 6.13
N MET A 546 -18.01 4.46 5.33
CA MET A 546 -16.97 5.40 5.75
C MET A 546 -17.49 6.54 6.63
N PHE A 547 -18.62 7.14 6.26
CA PHE A 547 -19.21 8.27 6.97
C PHE A 547 -20.41 7.90 7.86
N ASN A 548 -20.76 6.61 7.94
CA ASN A 548 -21.89 6.11 8.71
C ASN A 548 -21.50 5.91 10.18
N SER A 549 -21.28 7.02 10.89
CA SER A 549 -20.96 7.05 12.32
C SER A 549 -22.05 7.81 13.06
N GLU A 550 -22.69 7.18 14.04
CA GLU A 550 -23.78 7.79 14.81
C GLU A 550 -23.37 9.15 15.41
N ASN A 551 -22.20 9.20 16.04
CA ASN A 551 -21.66 10.44 16.62
C ASN A 551 -21.45 11.51 15.54
N LEU A 552 -20.82 11.17 14.41
CA LEU A 552 -20.56 12.11 13.32
C LEU A 552 -21.85 12.68 12.74
N LEU A 553 -22.85 11.82 12.52
CA LEU A 553 -24.11 12.20 11.90
C LEU A 553 -25.01 13.00 12.84
N ALA A 554 -25.06 12.62 14.13
CA ALA A 554 -25.81 13.36 15.15
C ALA A 554 -25.31 14.80 15.27
N GLY A 555 -23.99 15.00 15.29
CA GLY A 555 -23.38 16.32 15.50
C GLY A 555 -23.26 17.21 14.25
N THR A 556 -23.68 16.78 13.06
CA THR A 556 -23.49 17.55 11.80
C THR A 556 -24.78 17.88 11.03
N GLY A 557 -25.92 17.37 11.51
CA GLY A 557 -27.27 17.73 11.06
C GLY A 557 -27.80 16.98 9.83
N LYS A 558 -29.08 17.23 9.50
CA LYS A 558 -29.86 16.45 8.50
C LYS A 558 -29.25 16.43 7.09
N ALA A 559 -28.59 17.51 6.66
CA ALA A 559 -27.99 17.59 5.34
C ALA A 559 -26.81 16.61 5.16
N VAL A 560 -26.03 16.39 6.23
CA VAL A 560 -24.92 15.44 6.23
C VAL A 560 -25.43 14.00 6.32
N ALA A 561 -26.48 13.75 7.12
CA ALA A 561 -27.16 12.45 7.14
C ALA A 561 -27.68 12.05 5.75
N ALA A 562 -28.39 12.95 5.06
CA ALA A 562 -28.85 12.69 3.69
C ALA A 562 -27.70 12.54 2.67
N ALA A 563 -26.56 13.19 2.90
CA ALA A 563 -25.36 12.98 2.07
C ALA A 563 -24.71 11.62 2.34
N ASN A 564 -24.73 11.13 3.58
CA ASN A 564 -24.26 9.80 3.95
C ASN A 564 -25.14 8.70 3.34
N GLU A 565 -26.47 8.84 3.37
CA GLU A 565 -27.39 7.89 2.71
C GLU A 565 -27.07 7.73 1.22
N ARG A 566 -26.94 8.86 0.50
CA ARG A 566 -26.55 8.85 -0.93
C ARG A 566 -25.15 8.25 -1.14
N PHE A 567 -24.19 8.56 -0.26
CA PHE A 567 -22.86 7.98 -0.32
C PHE A 567 -22.90 6.45 -0.20
N MET A 568 -23.65 5.92 0.77
CA MET A 568 -23.79 4.47 0.99
C MET A 568 -24.51 3.77 -0.17
N GLU A 569 -25.48 4.44 -0.80
CA GLU A 569 -26.19 3.96 -1.98
C GLU A 569 -25.26 3.89 -3.19
N GLU A 570 -24.58 5.01 -3.53
CA GLU A 570 -23.65 5.08 -4.65
C GLU A 570 -22.47 4.11 -4.50
N MET A 571 -21.88 3.99 -3.30
CA MET A 571 -20.84 2.99 -3.02
C MET A 571 -21.38 1.55 -3.12
N GLY A 572 -22.65 1.33 -2.76
CA GLY A 572 -23.31 0.03 -2.91
C GLY A 572 -23.47 -0.37 -4.39
N HIS A 573 -23.81 0.58 -5.26
CA HIS A 573 -23.86 0.34 -6.70
C HIS A 573 -22.48 0.03 -7.30
N ILE A 574 -21.45 0.81 -6.92
CA ILE A 574 -20.07 0.53 -7.35
C ILE A 574 -19.63 -0.87 -6.89
N SER A 575 -19.90 -1.23 -5.63
CA SER A 575 -19.60 -2.55 -5.09
C SER A 575 -20.27 -3.66 -5.88
N GLN A 576 -21.57 -3.52 -6.16
CA GLN A 576 -22.32 -4.50 -6.95
C GLN A 576 -21.75 -4.69 -8.37
N GLU A 577 -21.29 -3.61 -9.01
CA GLU A 577 -20.66 -3.72 -10.32
C GLU A 577 -19.30 -4.43 -10.26
N ILE A 578 -18.46 -4.09 -9.27
CA ILE A 578 -17.13 -4.71 -9.09
C ILE A 578 -17.28 -6.19 -8.75
N SER A 579 -18.18 -6.54 -7.82
CA SER A 579 -18.40 -7.92 -7.37
C SER A 579 -18.97 -8.82 -8.46
N ASN A 580 -19.67 -8.24 -9.44
CA ASN A 580 -20.29 -8.97 -10.56
C ASN A 580 -19.42 -9.02 -11.83
N ARG A 581 -18.17 -8.54 -11.76
CA ARG A 581 -17.23 -8.64 -12.88
C ARG A 581 -17.08 -10.07 -13.36
N LYS A 582 -16.98 -10.21 -14.68
CA LYS A 582 -16.78 -11.46 -15.40
C LYS A 582 -15.79 -11.18 -16.53
N PHE A 583 -15.21 -12.25 -17.04
CA PHE A 583 -14.54 -12.19 -18.32
C PHE A 583 -15.57 -11.97 -19.44
N ASP A 584 -15.20 -11.15 -20.42
CA ASP A 584 -15.87 -11.05 -21.71
C ASP A 584 -15.52 -12.24 -22.62
N ASP A 585 -15.98 -12.18 -23.88
CA ASP A 585 -15.77 -13.25 -24.86
C ASP A 585 -14.29 -13.44 -25.23
N ASP A 586 -13.45 -12.43 -25.01
CA ASP A 586 -11.99 -12.49 -25.24
C ASP A 586 -11.23 -12.98 -24.00
N GLY A 587 -11.94 -13.35 -22.93
CA GLY A 587 -11.33 -13.78 -21.68
C GLY A 587 -10.74 -12.62 -20.86
N LEU A 588 -11.20 -11.39 -21.10
CA LEU A 588 -10.70 -10.18 -20.46
C LEU A 588 -11.75 -9.56 -19.52
N SER A 589 -11.29 -8.93 -18.44
CA SER A 589 -12.08 -8.07 -17.56
C SER A 589 -11.36 -6.75 -17.45
N GLN A 590 -11.98 -5.66 -17.90
CA GLN A 590 -11.34 -4.33 -18.00
C GLN A 590 -10.04 -4.36 -18.83
N GLY A 591 -10.01 -5.16 -19.90
CA GLY A 591 -8.82 -5.36 -20.74
C GLY A 591 -7.72 -6.20 -20.10
N MET A 592 -7.98 -6.85 -18.96
CA MET A 592 -7.01 -7.68 -18.24
C MET A 592 -7.42 -9.16 -18.25
N PRO A 593 -6.48 -10.10 -18.34
CA PRO A 593 -6.76 -11.54 -18.22
C PRO A 593 -6.96 -11.99 -16.76
N PHE A 594 -7.40 -11.10 -15.86
CA PHE A 594 -7.81 -11.44 -14.51
C PHE A 594 -8.91 -10.48 -14.01
N ILE A 595 -9.73 -10.93 -13.08
CA ILE A 595 -10.80 -10.12 -12.47
C ILE A 595 -10.24 -9.42 -11.24
N TRP A 596 -9.99 -8.12 -11.38
CA TRP A 596 -9.52 -7.29 -10.29
C TRP A 596 -10.67 -6.69 -9.49
N THR A 597 -10.58 -6.78 -8.16
CA THR A 597 -11.61 -6.30 -7.21
C THR A 597 -11.01 -5.52 -6.04
N GLY A 598 -9.73 -5.14 -6.11
CA GLY A 598 -8.99 -4.47 -5.02
C GLY A 598 -9.55 -3.12 -4.56
N MET A 599 -10.55 -2.59 -5.28
CA MET A 599 -11.23 -1.33 -4.98
C MET A 599 -12.72 -1.48 -4.64
N ASP A 600 -13.23 -2.70 -4.39
CA ASP A 600 -14.63 -2.93 -4.04
C ASP A 600 -15.04 -2.23 -2.72
N PRO A 601 -15.90 -1.19 -2.75
CA PRO A 601 -16.30 -0.46 -1.54
C PRO A 601 -17.08 -1.29 -0.51
N GLY A 602 -17.64 -2.43 -0.92
CA GLY A 602 -18.33 -3.37 -0.05
C GLY A 602 -17.40 -4.34 0.67
N VAL A 603 -16.11 -4.39 0.29
CA VAL A 603 -15.12 -5.33 0.83
C VAL A 603 -14.00 -4.61 1.55
N ILE A 604 -13.45 -3.53 0.97
CA ILE A 604 -12.29 -2.84 1.54
C ILE A 604 -12.69 -1.96 2.73
N PRO A 605 -11.83 -1.79 3.76
CA PRO A 605 -12.11 -0.90 4.89
C PRO A 605 -12.26 0.58 4.50
N PHE A 606 -12.82 1.39 5.40
CA PHE A 606 -12.76 2.86 5.27
C PHE A 606 -11.48 3.48 5.89
N TYR A 607 -10.69 2.68 6.62
CA TYR A 607 -9.55 3.09 7.44
C TYR A 607 -8.33 2.21 7.15
N MET A 608 -7.14 2.66 7.54
CA MET A 608 -5.89 1.90 7.33
C MET A 608 -5.76 0.80 8.39
N SER A 609 -6.21 -0.42 8.06
CA SER A 609 -6.48 -1.48 9.04
C SER A 609 -5.29 -2.39 9.39
N VAL A 610 -4.18 -2.30 8.67
CA VAL A 610 -3.02 -3.19 8.83
C VAL A 610 -1.71 -2.54 8.40
#